data_AF-A0A2H9QWR6-F1
#
_entry.id   AF-A0A2H9QWR6-F1
#
_cell.length_a   1.000
_cell.length_b   1.000
_cell.length_c   1.000
_cell.angle_alpha   90.00
_cell.angle_beta   90.00
_cell.angle_gamma   90.00
#
_symmetry.space_group_name_H-M   'P 1'
#
loop_
_entity.id
_entity.type
_entity.pdbx_description
1 polymer ?
#
loop_
_entity_poly.entity_id
_entity_poly.type
_entity_poly.pdbx_seq_one_letter_code
_entity_poly.pdbx_strand_id
1 'polypeptide(L)' 'NFVNTGKEIEGLINNGLDVVVCGSCARARGIKENELISGARIGKTGKDLPELINWADRVITVK' A
#
# COMPACT_ATOMS: atom_id res chain seq x y z
N ASN A 1 -8.78 -24.09 -1.03
CA ASN A 1 -8.21 -23.00 -1.86
C ASN A 1 -7.61 -21.95 -0.96
N PHE A 2 -6.33 -21.63 -1.15
CA PHE A 2 -5.69 -20.49 -0.50
C PHE A 2 -5.83 -19.26 -1.39
N VAL A 3 -6.23 -18.14 -0.78
CA VAL A 3 -6.32 -16.85 -1.48
C VAL A 3 -4.90 -16.32 -1.71
N ASN A 4 -4.64 -15.84 -2.93
CA ASN A 4 -3.40 -15.12 -3.22
C ASN A 4 -3.66 -13.62 -3.07
N THR A 5 -3.35 -13.08 -1.88
CA THR A 5 -3.57 -11.68 -1.55
C THR A 5 -2.89 -10.71 -2.54
N GLY A 6 -1.72 -11.07 -3.07
CA GLY A 6 -1.01 -10.24 -4.05
C GLY A 6 -1.84 -10.05 -5.33
N LYS A 7 -2.35 -11.15 -5.89
CA LYS A 7 -3.17 -11.12 -7.11
C LYS A 7 -4.50 -10.38 -6.92
N GLU A 8 -5.13 -10.53 -5.76
CA GLU A 8 -6.37 -9.81 -5.44
C GLU A 8 -6.12 -8.30 -5.39
N ILE A 9 -5.04 -7.87 -4.72
CA ILE A 9 -4.69 -6.44 -4.63
C ILE A 9 -4.30 -5.88 -6.02
N GLU A 10 -3.55 -6.62 -6.84
CA GLU A 10 -3.25 -6.21 -8.23
C GLU A 10 -4.53 -6.02 -9.06
N GLY A 11 -5.53 -6.90 -8.88
CA GLY A 11 -6.85 -6.74 -9.48
C GLY A 11 -7.54 -5.44 -9.05
N LEU A 12 -7.45 -5.06 -7.77
CA LEU A 12 -8.01 -3.81 -7.26
C LEU A 12 -7.23 -2.58 -7.74
N ILE A 13 -5.91 -2.66 -7.85
CA ILE A 13 -5.08 -1.60 -8.43
C ILE A 13 -5.51 -1.30 -9.86
N ASN A 14 -5.77 -2.34 -10.67
CA ASN A 14 -6.29 -2.19 -12.02
C ASN A 14 -7.68 -1.50 -12.09
N ASN A 15 -8.40 -1.44 -10.96
CA ASN A 15 -9.66 -0.72 -10.81
C ASN A 15 -9.52 0.65 -10.11
N GLY A 16 -8.29 1.16 -9.96
CA GLY A 16 -8.01 2.51 -9.47
C GLY A 16 -7.64 2.61 -7.98
N LEU A 17 -7.37 1.49 -7.31
CA LEU A 17 -6.85 1.51 -5.94
C LEU A 17 -5.40 2.04 -5.92
N ASP A 18 -5.14 3.14 -5.19
CA ASP A 18 -3.77 3.58 -4.86
C ASP A 18 -3.24 2.81 -3.65
N VAL A 19 -2.10 2.12 -3.83
CA VAL A 19 -1.48 1.28 -2.79
C VAL A 19 -0.11 1.82 -2.43
N VAL A 20 -0.01 2.36 -1.21
CA VAL A 20 1.22 2.95 -0.68
C VAL A 20 1.74 2.13 0.49
N VAL A 21 2.98 1.65 0.35
CA VAL A 21 3.69 0.91 1.41
C VAL A 21 4.46 1.89 2.29
N CYS A 22 4.34 1.76 3.61
CA CYS A 22 5.05 2.61 4.57
C CYS A 22 6.59 2.48 4.42
N GLY A 23 7.25 3.57 4.04
CA GLY A 23 8.69 3.54 3.75
C GLY A 23 9.60 3.23 4.92
N SER A 24 9.30 3.71 6.13
CA SER A 24 10.09 3.32 7.32
C SER A 24 9.95 1.83 7.64
N CYS A 25 8.75 1.27 7.48
CA CYS A 25 8.49 -0.16 7.68
C CYS A 25 9.15 -1.04 6.62
N ALA A 26 9.10 -0.61 5.34
CA ALA A 26 9.76 -1.30 4.24
C ALA A 26 11.27 -1.36 4.45
N ARG A 27 11.91 -0.22 4.79
CA ARG A 27 13.34 -0.17 5.12
C ARG A 27 13.70 -1.08 6.29
N ALA A 28 12.93 -1.03 7.38
CA ALA A 28 13.18 -1.86 8.56
C ALA A 28 13.07 -3.37 8.27
N ARG A 29 12.29 -3.75 7.24
CA ARG A 29 12.08 -5.13 6.79
C ARG A 29 12.95 -5.53 5.59
N GLY A 30 13.78 -4.61 5.07
CA GLY A 30 14.61 -4.86 3.89
C GLY A 30 13.85 -4.97 2.56
N ILE A 31 12.59 -4.51 2.50
CA ILE A 31 11.76 -4.56 1.29
C ILE A 31 12.15 -3.44 0.34
N LYS A 32 12.42 -3.80 -0.91
CA LYS A 32 12.77 -2.89 -2.01
C LYS A 32 11.58 -2.66 -2.94
N GLU A 33 11.63 -1.55 -3.67
CA GLU A 33 10.58 -1.16 -4.63
C GLU A 33 10.30 -2.25 -5.67
N ASN A 34 11.35 -2.89 -6.20
CA ASN A 34 11.25 -3.90 -7.24
C ASN A 34 10.72 -5.26 -6.74
N GLU A 35 10.44 -5.39 -5.45
CA GLU A 35 9.84 -6.57 -4.84
C GLU A 35 8.34 -6.37 -4.60
N LEU A 36 7.80 -5.17 -4.85
CA LEU A 36 6.38 -4.89 -4.73
C LEU A 36 5.58 -5.48 -5.91
N ILE A 37 4.31 -5.75 -5.65
CA ILE A 37 3.33 -6.06 -6.69
C ILE A 37 3.19 -4.88 -7.66
N SER A 38 2.76 -5.16 -8.89
CA SER A 38 2.66 -4.14 -9.92
C SER A 38 1.70 -3.02 -9.51
N GLY A 39 2.13 -1.77 -9.67
CA GLY A 39 1.34 -0.57 -9.37
C GLY A 39 1.33 -0.13 -7.90
N ALA A 40 1.87 -0.93 -6.98
CA ALA A 40 2.14 -0.46 -5.61
C ALA A 40 3.45 0.35 -5.57
N ARG A 41 3.57 1.26 -4.60
CA ARG A 41 4.77 2.08 -4.40
C ARG A 41 5.20 2.20 -2.94
N ILE A 42 6.50 2.38 -2.68
CA ILE A 42 6.98 2.78 -1.35
C ILE A 42 6.78 4.29 -1.15
N GLY A 43 5.99 4.65 -0.15
CA GLY A 43 5.71 6.04 0.24
C GLY A 43 6.61 6.59 1.34
N LYS A 44 6.46 7.88 1.61
CA LYS A 44 7.06 8.62 2.72
C LYS A 44 6.08 8.63 3.89
N THR A 45 6.44 7.95 4.98
CA THR A 45 5.61 7.78 6.19
C THR A 45 5.01 9.09 6.73
N GLY A 46 5.77 10.18 6.73
CA GLY A 46 5.32 11.49 7.24
C GLY A 46 4.55 12.34 6.24
N LYS A 47 4.27 11.84 5.03
CA LYS A 47 3.59 12.58 3.97
C LYS A 47 2.35 11.84 3.46
N ASP A 48 2.54 10.64 2.91
CA ASP A 48 1.47 9.96 2.17
C ASP A 48 0.29 9.56 3.08
N LEU A 49 0.55 9.00 4.26
CA LEU A 49 -0.52 8.60 5.18
C LEU A 49 -1.32 9.82 5.70
N PRO A 50 -0.69 10.91 6.19
CA PRO A 50 -1.42 12.14 6.52
C PRO A 50 -2.25 12.71 5.36
N GLU A 51 -1.71 12.74 4.14
CA GLU A 51 -2.43 13.23 2.96
C GLU A 51 -3.67 12.37 2.64
N LEU A 52 -3.52 11.04 2.67
CA LEU A 52 -4.63 10.10 2.47
C LEU A 52 -5.72 10.24 3.55
N ILE A 53 -5.32 10.39 4.81
CA ILE A 53 -6.26 10.58 5.93
C ILE A 53 -6.99 11.92 5.78
N ASN A 54 -6.28 12.99 5.41
CA ASN A 54 -6.88 14.32 5.27
C ASN A 54 -7.88 14.40 4.11
N TRP A 55 -7.64 13.65 3.03
CA TRP A 55 -8.56 13.57 1.90
C TRP A 55 -9.79 12.69 2.17
N ALA A 56 -9.67 11.66 2.99
CA ALA A 56 -10.71 10.66 3.17
C ALA A 56 -11.83 11.10 4.11
N ASP A 57 -13.09 10.83 3.74
CA ASP A 57 -14.24 10.99 4.65
C ASP A 57 -14.23 9.99 5.82
N ARG A 58 -13.61 8.83 5.61
CA ARG A 58 -13.53 7.73 6.58
C ARG A 58 -12.20 7.01 6.49
N VAL A 59 -11.72 6.57 7.66
CA VAL A 59 -10.51 5.76 7.78
C VAL A 59 -10.88 4.44 8.45
N ILE A 60 -10.56 3.33 7.78
CA ILE A 60 -10.75 1.98 8.32
C ILE A 60 -9.37 1.40 8.60
N THR A 61 -9.11 1.04 9.85
CA THR A 61 -7.88 0.36 10.25
C THR A 61 -8.15 -1.13 10.44
N VAL A 62 -7.35 -1.96 9.79
CA VAL A 62 -7.38 -3.42 9.95
C VAL A 62 -6.19 -3.85 10.80
N LYS A 63 -6.41 -4.80 11.71
CA LYS A 63 -5.36 -5.41 12.54
C LYS A 63 -4.99 -6.78 12.00
#